data_AF-W0Z7E2-F1
#
_entry.id   AF-W0Z7E2-F1
#
_cell.length_a   1.000
_cell.length_b   1.000
_cell.length_c   1.000
_cell.angle_alpha   90.00
_cell.angle_beta   90.00
_cell.angle_gamma   90.00
#
_symmetry.space_group_name_H-M   'P 1'
#
loop_
_entity.id
_entity.type
_entity.pdbx_description
1 polymer ?
#
loop_
_entity_poly.entity_id
_entity_poly.type
_entity_poly.pdbx_seq_one_letter_code
_entity_poly.pdbx_strand_id
1 'polypeptide(L)'
;MLSFTILTRDSIGNLGSIHDRMPLFVDMDHAEAWLDTDTDNIGDVLDAAIDAAPSVAATLDNHVVGRAVGNVRNNGPELIEPLAS
;
A
#
# COMPACT_ATOMS: atom_id res chain seq x y z
N MET A 1 -5.89 23.69 -7.42
CA MET A 1 -4.96 22.73 -6.79
C MET A 1 -5.75 21.47 -6.52
N LEU A 2 -5.25 20.31 -6.93
CA LEU A 2 -5.85 19.00 -6.64
C LEU A 2 -5.03 18.34 -5.54
N SER A 3 -5.70 17.67 -4.61
CA SER A 3 -5.08 16.92 -3.52
C SER A 3 -5.76 15.56 -3.40
N PHE A 4 -5.07 14.58 -2.84
CA PHE A 4 -5.60 13.25 -2.58
C PHE A 4 -5.18 12.77 -1.19
N THR A 5 -5.75 11.65 -0.76
CA THR A 5 -5.36 10.95 0.47
C THR A 5 -5.21 9.46 0.17
N ILE A 6 -4.44 8.75 0.99
CA ILE A 6 -4.27 7.30 0.91
C ILE A 6 -5.28 6.64 1.86
N LEU A 7 -6.07 5.70 1.36
CA LEU A 7 -6.94 4.87 2.19
C LEU A 7 -6.09 3.90 3.02
N THR A 8 -6.43 3.76 4.30
CA THR A 8 -5.71 2.88 5.23
C THR A 8 -6.66 1.92 5.91
N ARG A 9 -6.12 0.80 6.37
CA ARG A 9 -6.81 -0.26 7.13
C ARG A 9 -5.92 -0.74 8.27
N ASP A 10 -6.46 -1.60 9.12
CA ASP A 10 -5.66 -2.30 10.13
C ASP A 10 -4.69 -3.25 9.42
N SER A 11 -3.47 -3.30 9.95
CA SER A 11 -2.44 -4.22 9.47
C SER A 11 -2.83 -5.67 9.69
N ILE A 12 -2.38 -6.53 8.78
CA ILE A 12 -2.61 -7.98 8.85
C ILE A 12 -1.31 -8.76 8.60
N GLY A 13 -1.30 -10.03 8.99
CA GLY A 13 -0.18 -10.92 8.71
C GLY A 13 1.15 -10.43 9.29
N ASN A 14 2.23 -10.60 8.52
CA ASN A 14 3.59 -10.21 8.93
C ASN A 14 3.74 -8.69 9.14
N LEU A 15 2.98 -7.87 8.39
CA LEU A 15 3.05 -6.41 8.43
C LEU A 15 2.54 -5.84 9.77
N GLY A 16 1.67 -6.56 10.47
CA GLY A 16 1.19 -6.17 11.80
C GLY A 16 2.30 -6.10 12.85
N SER A 17 3.44 -6.75 12.62
CA SER A 17 4.62 -6.64 13.49
C SER A 17 5.43 -5.34 13.27
N ILE A 18 5.20 -4.63 12.16
CA ILE A 18 5.89 -3.39 11.79
C ILE A 18 5.11 -2.18 12.28
N HIS A 19 3.79 -2.16 12.06
CA HIS A 19 2.91 -1.05 12.38
C HIS A 19 1.45 -1.51 12.50
N ASP A 20 0.62 -0.80 13.28
CA ASP A 20 -0.80 -1.14 13.52
C ASP A 20 -1.71 -0.88 12.31
N ARG A 21 -1.30 0.06 11.45
CA ARG A 21 -2.00 0.45 10.21
C ARG A 21 -1.17 0.20 8.96
N MET A 22 -1.84 -0.08 7.85
CA MET A 22 -1.26 -0.23 6.52
C MET A 22 -2.14 0.42 5.42
N PRO A 23 -1.61 0.71 4.23
CA PRO A 23 -2.42 1.12 3.08
C PRO A 23 -3.43 0.02 2.68
N LEU A 24 -4.54 0.45 2.06
CA LEU A 24 -5.40 -0.47 1.32
C LEU A 24 -4.69 -0.85 0.01
N PHE A 25 -3.99 -1.99 0.00
CA PHE A 25 -3.42 -2.53 -1.22
C PHE A 25 -4.51 -3.13 -2.09
N VAL A 26 -4.45 -2.82 -3.39
CA VAL A 26 -5.38 -3.29 -4.41
C VAL A 26 -4.58 -4.00 -5.50
N ASP A 27 -5.15 -5.04 -6.09
CA ASP A 27 -4.58 -5.65 -7.30
C ASP A 27 -4.91 -4.82 -8.54
N MET A 28 -4.40 -5.25 -9.69
CA MET A 28 -4.55 -4.52 -10.96
C MET A 28 -6.02 -4.44 -11.40
N ASP A 29 -6.80 -5.51 -11.27
CA ASP A 29 -8.19 -5.56 -11.73
C ASP A 29 -9.07 -4.59 -10.93
N HIS A 30 -8.91 -4.57 -9.61
CA HIS A 30 -9.63 -3.61 -8.75
C HIS A 30 -9.15 -2.17 -8.96
N ALA A 31 -7.85 -1.96 -9.23
CA ALA A 31 -7.33 -0.63 -9.54
C ALA A 31 -7.90 -0.08 -10.86
N GLU A 32 -8.02 -0.92 -11.89
CA GLU A 32 -8.63 -0.54 -13.17
C GLU A 32 -10.10 -0.15 -12.99
N ALA A 33 -10.88 -0.97 -12.27
CA ALA A 33 -12.28 -0.66 -11.96
C ALA A 33 -12.41 0.63 -11.11
N TRP A 34 -11.48 0.88 -10.19
CA TRP A 34 -11.47 2.09 -9.37
C TRP A 34 -11.16 3.37 -10.18
N LEU A 35 -10.33 3.26 -11.21
CA LEU A 35 -9.91 4.39 -12.05
C LEU A 35 -10.86 4.67 -13.22
N ASP A 36 -11.78 3.74 -13.52
CA ASP A 36 -12.79 3.92 -14.57
C ASP A 36 -13.84 4.97 -14.16
N THR A 37 -13.83 6.10 -14.87
CA THR A 37 -14.72 7.24 -14.62
C THR A 37 -16.17 7.01 -15.02
N ASP A 38 -16.45 5.95 -15.80
CA ASP A 38 -17.79 5.58 -16.26
C ASP A 38 -18.46 4.55 -15.33
N THR A 39 -17.81 4.16 -14.23
CA THR A 39 -18.35 3.22 -13.24
C THR A 39 -19.44 3.86 -12.37
N ASP A 40 -20.67 3.36 -12.49
CA ASP A 40 -21.82 3.86 -11.70
C ASP A 40 -21.82 3.41 -10.23
N ASN A 41 -21.23 2.24 -9.91
CA ASN A 41 -21.29 1.61 -8.58
C ASN A 41 -19.92 1.53 -7.90
N ILE A 42 -19.26 2.68 -7.74
CA ILE A 42 -17.92 2.76 -7.13
C ILE A 42 -17.85 2.20 -5.69
N GLY A 43 -18.98 2.22 -4.96
CA GLY A 43 -19.07 1.63 -3.62
C GLY A 43 -18.82 0.12 -3.64
N ASP A 44 -19.45 -0.59 -4.58
CA ASP A 44 -19.27 -2.04 -4.73
C ASP A 44 -17.84 -2.39 -5.13
N VAL A 45 -17.20 -1.55 -5.96
CA VAL A 45 -15.78 -1.70 -6.32
C VAL A 45 -14.87 -1.52 -5.10
N LEU A 46 -15.17 -0.55 -4.24
CA LEU A 46 -14.42 -0.33 -2.99
C LEU A 46 -14.57 -1.51 -2.04
N ASP A 47 -15.79 -2.02 -1.86
CA ASP A 47 -16.06 -3.15 -0.98
C ASP A 47 -15.34 -4.41 -1.48
N ALA A 48 -15.39 -4.69 -2.79
CA ALA A 48 -14.63 -5.78 -3.40
C ALA A 48 -13.12 -5.63 -3.19
N ALA A 49 -12.57 -4.43 -3.34
CA ALA A 49 -11.17 -4.15 -3.10
C ALA A 49 -10.78 -4.35 -1.62
N ILE A 50 -11.64 -3.96 -0.67
CA ILE A 50 -11.43 -4.20 0.77
C ILE A 50 -11.40 -5.69 1.08
N ASP A 51 -12.31 -6.46 0.48
CA ASP A 51 -12.40 -7.92 0.66
C ASP A 51 -11.19 -8.65 0.05
N ALA A 52 -10.67 -8.17 -1.09
CA ALA A 52 -9.51 -8.72 -1.76
C ALA A 52 -8.16 -8.32 -1.12
N ALA A 53 -8.10 -7.15 -0.47
CA ALA A 53 -6.88 -6.57 0.08
C ALA A 53 -6.05 -7.52 0.98
N PRO A 54 -6.64 -8.41 1.82
CA PRO A 54 -5.85 -9.35 2.59
C PRO A 54 -4.98 -10.29 1.75
N SER A 55 -5.50 -10.76 0.62
CA SER A 55 -4.80 -11.66 -0.29
C SER A 55 -3.63 -10.93 -0.97
N VAL A 56 -3.83 -9.68 -1.37
CA VAL A 56 -2.76 -8.83 -1.94
C VAL A 56 -1.68 -8.55 -0.90
N ALA A 57 -2.06 -8.21 0.33
CA ALA A 57 -1.09 -7.95 1.40
C ALA A 57 -0.25 -9.19 1.75
N ALA A 58 -0.80 -10.40 1.60
CA ALA A 58 -0.08 -11.64 1.83
C ALA A 58 1.03 -11.91 0.80
N THR A 59 1.03 -11.23 -0.36
CA THR A 59 2.10 -11.34 -1.36
C THR A 59 3.25 -10.36 -1.13
N LEU A 60 3.18 -9.53 -0.08
CA LEU A 60 4.18 -8.51 0.18
C LEU A 60 5.33 -9.06 1.03
N ASP A 61 6.55 -8.82 0.54
CA ASP A 61 7.78 -9.00 1.30
C ASP A 61 8.23 -7.68 1.94
N ASN A 62 9.00 -7.78 3.01
CA ASN A 62 9.60 -6.64 3.69
C ASN A 62 11.00 -6.98 4.20
N HIS A 63 11.84 -5.95 4.32
CA HIS A 63 13.17 -6.02 4.91
C HIS A 63 13.55 -4.70 5.58
N VAL A 64 14.49 -4.76 6.52
CA VAL A 64 15.00 -3.58 7.21
C VAL A 64 15.91 -2.79 6.27
N VAL A 65 15.76 -1.45 6.26
CA VAL A 65 16.58 -0.53 5.47
C VAL A 65 17.36 0.44 6.36
N GLY A 66 18.32 1.17 5.78
CA GLY A 66 19.12 2.16 6.50
C GLY A 66 18.33 3.38 7.00
N ARG A 67 18.74 3.95 8.14
CA ARG A 67 18.07 5.12 8.76
C ARG A 67 18.03 6.37 7.89
N ALA A 68 18.85 6.44 6.84
CA ALA A 68 18.87 7.55 5.89
C ALA A 68 17.50 7.81 5.24
N VAL A 69 16.64 6.79 5.13
CA VAL A 69 15.27 6.90 4.58
C VAL A 69 14.39 7.89 5.38
N GLY A 70 14.68 8.08 6.68
CA GLY A 70 13.90 8.99 7.53
C GLY A 70 14.12 10.49 7.24
N ASN A 71 15.09 10.86 6.40
CA ASN A 71 15.32 12.23 5.98
C ASN A 71 14.90 12.43 4.52
N VAL A 72 13.80 13.16 4.32
CA VAL A 72 13.17 13.41 3.00
C VAL A 72 14.05 14.12 1.97
N ARG A 73 15.21 14.66 2.37
CA ARG A 73 16.19 15.24 1.42
C ARG A 73 16.97 14.17 0.65
N ASN A 74 16.99 12.93 1.14
CA ASN A 74 17.64 11.81 0.48
C ASN A 74 16.69 11.18 -0.54
N ASN A 75 17.18 10.90 -1.75
CA ASN A 75 16.39 10.30 -2.84
C ASN A 75 17.27 9.41 -3.73
N GLY A 76 18.00 8.48 -3.10
CA GLY A 76 18.86 7.51 -3.78
C GLY A 76 18.25 6.11 -3.79
N PRO A 77 18.61 5.26 -4.76
CA PRO A 77 18.10 3.88 -4.84
C PRO A 77 18.46 3.04 -3.61
N GLU A 78 19.57 3.36 -2.93
CA GLU A 78 20.03 2.67 -1.72
C GLU A 78 19.04 2.74 -0.54
N LEU A 79 18.07 3.65 -0.58
CA LEU A 79 17.11 3.86 0.51
C LEU A 79 16.11 2.71 0.67
N ILE A 80 15.93 1.90 -0.37
CA ILE A 80 15.08 0.69 -0.33
C ILE A 80 15.90 -0.60 -0.29
N GLU A 81 17.22 -0.51 -0.37
CA GLU A 81 18.09 -1.69 -0.32
C GLU A 81 18.14 -2.25 1.12
N PRO A 82 18.26 -3.58 1.28
CA PRO A 82 18.43 -4.19 2.59
C PRO A 82 19.63 -3.60 3.34
N LEU A 83 19.45 -3.37 4.64
CA LEU A 83 20.54 -2.94 5.50
C LEU A 83 21.66 -4.00 5.48
N ALA A 84 22.83 -3.62 4.99
CA ALA A 84 24.01 -4.48 5.03
C ALA A 84 24.27 -4.93 6.48
N SER A 85 24.45 -6.24 6.66
CA SER A 85 24.73 -6.85 7.97
C SER A 85 26.11 -6.48 8.51
#